data_AF-A0AA39SZ22-F1
#
_entry.id   AF-A0AA39SZ22-F1
#
_cell.length_a   1.000
_cell.length_b   1.000
_cell.length_c   1.000
_cell.angle_alpha   90.00
_cell.angle_beta   90.00
_cell.angle_gamma   90.00
#
_symmetry.space_group_name_H-M   'P 1'
#
loop_
_entity.id
_entity.type
_entity.pdbx_description
1 polymer ?
#
loop_
_entity_poly.entity_id
_entity_poly.type
_entity_poly.pdbx_seq_one_letter_code
_entity_poly.pdbx_strand_id
1 'polypeptide(L)'
;MYVRGRGKIDYLPGEKKELAESNSQHATWDAENSMVMSWLVNSMEEDISSNYLGYSTTKEMWDNLTQMYSDLGNQSQIYEIHLKLRELKQGNETVTKYFSGLKRLWQDLDMF
;
A
#
# COMPACT_ATOMS: atom_id res chain seq x y z
N MET A 1 3.26 1.38 9.21
CA MET A 1 3.21 1.37 10.69
C MET A 1 2.52 2.61 11.29
N TYR A 2 2.63 3.81 10.69
CA TYR A 2 2.08 5.06 11.25
C TYR A 2 0.54 5.14 11.33
N VAL A 3 -0.17 4.96 10.21
CA VAL A 3 -1.65 5.06 10.16
C VAL A 3 -2.32 4.06 11.12
N ARG A 4 -1.82 2.82 11.15
CA ARG A 4 -2.26 1.77 12.09
C ARG A 4 -1.96 2.15 13.55
N GLY A 5 -0.78 2.71 13.83
CA GLY A 5 -0.43 3.20 15.18
C GLY A 5 -1.31 4.36 15.68
N ARG A 6 -1.97 5.07 14.77
CA ARG A 6 -2.97 6.12 15.07
C ARG A 6 -4.41 5.61 15.15
N GLY A 7 -4.64 4.32 14.91
CA GLY A 7 -5.99 3.73 14.89
C GLY A 7 -6.85 4.20 13.72
N LYS A 8 -6.24 4.60 12.59
CA LYS A 8 -6.95 5.15 11.42
C LYS A 8 -6.83 4.30 10.16
N ILE A 9 -6.47 3.02 10.31
CA ILE A 9 -6.25 2.13 9.16
C ILE A 9 -7.53 1.90 8.35
N ASP A 10 -8.69 1.90 9.01
CA ASP A 10 -10.00 1.61 8.42
C ASP A 10 -10.48 2.68 7.42
N TYR A 11 -9.82 3.83 7.38
CA TYR A 11 -10.07 4.90 6.40
C TYR A 11 -9.54 4.58 5.00
N LEU A 12 -8.50 3.74 4.89
CA LEU A 12 -7.91 3.35 3.60
C LEU A 12 -8.83 2.41 2.80
N PRO A 13 -9.25 1.24 3.32
CA PRO A 13 -10.21 0.39 2.60
C PRO A 13 -11.61 1.00 2.57
N GLY A 14 -11.87 2.03 3.40
CA GLY A 14 -13.18 2.66 3.56
C GLY A 14 -14.16 1.82 4.38
N GLU A 15 -13.64 0.98 5.28
CA GLU A 15 -14.45 0.25 6.26
C GLU A 15 -15.21 1.22 7.17
N LYS A 16 -14.59 2.38 7.49
CA LYS A 16 -15.26 3.49 8.15
C LYS A 16 -15.96 4.38 7.13
N LYS A 17 -17.20 4.02 6.81
CA LYS A 17 -18.04 4.73 5.83
C LYS A 17 -18.29 6.18 6.23
N GLU A 18 -18.43 7.02 5.22
CA GLU A 18 -18.94 8.38 5.35
C GLU A 18 -20.27 8.36 6.10
N LEU A 19 -20.36 9.21 7.11
CA LEU A 19 -21.56 9.36 7.92
C LEU A 19 -22.46 10.40 7.27
N ALA A 20 -23.78 10.29 7.44
CA ALA A 20 -24.67 11.36 6.99
C ALA A 20 -24.34 12.67 7.73
N GLU A 21 -24.44 13.81 7.04
CA GLU A 21 -24.17 15.15 7.63
C GLU A 21 -25.02 15.45 8.88
N SER A 22 -26.18 14.80 9.02
CA SER A 22 -27.05 14.90 10.18
C SER A 22 -26.52 14.18 11.43
N ASN A 23 -25.47 13.38 11.29
CA ASN A 23 -24.85 12.67 12.40
C ASN A 23 -23.86 13.58 13.13
N SER A 24 -23.97 13.65 14.47
CA SER A 24 -23.04 14.40 15.32
C SER A 24 -21.58 13.96 15.19
N GLN A 25 -21.34 12.76 14.69
CA GLN A 25 -20.00 12.20 14.46
C GLN A 25 -19.43 12.53 13.07
N HIS A 26 -20.20 13.16 12.17
CA HIS A 26 -19.74 13.50 10.81
C HIS A 26 -18.51 14.41 10.84
N ALA A 27 -18.53 15.48 11.64
CA ALA A 27 -17.40 16.41 11.76
C ALA A 27 -16.11 15.71 12.23
N THR A 28 -16.22 14.75 13.15
CA THR A 28 -15.07 13.93 13.56
C THR A 28 -14.61 13.05 12.42
N TRP A 29 -15.53 12.38 11.71
CA TRP A 29 -15.16 11.53 10.58
C TRP A 29 -14.42 12.32 9.49
N ASP A 30 -14.92 13.51 9.13
CA ASP A 30 -14.34 14.39 8.12
C ASP A 30 -12.94 14.90 8.50
N ALA A 31 -12.76 15.30 9.76
CA ALA A 31 -11.45 15.70 10.27
C ALA A 31 -10.44 14.54 10.24
N GLU A 32 -10.88 13.33 10.59
CA GLU A 32 -10.03 12.14 10.57
C GLU A 32 -9.72 11.69 9.12
N ASN A 33 -10.69 11.78 8.22
CA ASN A 33 -10.52 11.52 6.79
C ASN A 33 -9.49 12.49 6.18
N SER A 34 -9.66 13.80 6.41
CA SER A 34 -8.73 14.84 5.95
C SER A 34 -7.32 14.64 6.51
N MET A 35 -7.20 14.19 7.76
CA MET A 35 -5.91 13.90 8.38
C MET A 35 -5.18 12.76 7.68
N VAL A 36 -5.87 11.66 7.35
CA VAL A 36 -5.24 10.54 6.64
C VAL A 36 -4.85 10.93 5.21
N MET A 37 -5.71 11.67 4.50
CA MET A 37 -5.35 12.25 3.20
C MET A 37 -4.08 13.09 3.27
N SER A 38 -3.96 13.96 4.27
CA SER A 38 -2.76 14.78 4.46
C SER A 38 -1.50 13.92 4.67
N TRP A 39 -1.60 12.79 5.36
CA TRP A 39 -0.48 11.88 5.54
C TRP A 39 -0.08 11.19 4.25
N LEU A 40 -1.05 10.82 3.41
CA LEU A 40 -0.77 10.24 2.09
C LEU A 40 -0.08 11.27 1.19
N VAL A 41 -0.66 12.45 1.02
CA VAL A 41 -0.10 13.54 0.19
C VAL A 41 1.32 13.90 0.64
N ASN A 42 1.53 14.08 1.95
CA ASN A 42 2.85 14.45 2.50
C ASN A 42 3.89 13.33 2.42
N SER A 43 3.48 12.09 2.11
CA SER A 43 4.40 10.96 1.93
C SER A 43 4.84 10.76 0.48
N MET A 44 4.27 11.52 -0.45
CA MET A 44 4.53 11.43 -1.89
C MET A 44 5.48 12.52 -2.36
N GLU A 45 6.12 12.29 -3.51
CA GLU A 45 6.77 13.35 -4.26
C GLU A 45 5.73 14.35 -4.79
N GLU A 46 6.15 15.60 -4.98
CA GLU A 46 5.26 16.73 -5.31
C GLU A 46 4.52 16.54 -6.65
N ASP A 47 5.22 15.97 -7.63
CA ASP A 47 4.69 15.64 -8.95
C ASP A 47 3.58 14.59 -8.90
N ILE A 48 3.70 13.60 -8.02
CA ILE A 48 2.66 12.60 -7.76
C ILE A 48 1.52 13.24 -6.98
N SER A 49 1.83 13.88 -5.85
CA SER A 49 0.83 14.33 -4.86
C SER A 49 -0.14 15.36 -5.41
N SER A 50 0.32 16.22 -6.34
CA SER A 50 -0.51 17.21 -7.03
C SER A 50 -1.73 16.61 -7.74
N ASN A 51 -1.62 15.37 -8.24
CA ASN A 51 -2.71 14.67 -8.92
C ASN A 51 -3.82 14.18 -7.97
N TYR A 52 -3.56 14.15 -6.66
CA TYR A 52 -4.44 13.55 -5.66
C TYR A 52 -5.10 14.57 -4.72
N LEU A 53 -4.78 15.86 -4.84
CA LEU A 53 -5.38 16.92 -4.02
C LEU A 53 -6.88 17.13 -4.25
N GLY A 54 -7.42 16.64 -5.38
CA GLY A 54 -8.83 16.82 -5.76
C GLY A 54 -9.80 15.76 -5.21
N TYR A 55 -9.32 14.73 -4.53
CA TYR A 55 -10.19 13.69 -3.97
C TYR A 55 -10.92 14.18 -2.71
N SER A 56 -12.16 13.71 -2.51
CA SER A 56 -12.98 14.09 -1.35
C SER A 56 -12.82 13.13 -0.18
N THR A 57 -12.46 11.87 -0.47
CA THR A 57 -12.29 10.84 0.56
C THR A 57 -10.92 10.16 0.49
N THR A 58 -10.41 9.76 1.64
CA THR A 58 -9.22 8.91 1.78
C THR A 58 -9.39 7.63 0.98
N LYS A 59 -10.61 7.06 0.97
CA LYS A 59 -10.92 5.84 0.26
C LYS A 59 -10.69 5.99 -1.24
N GLU A 60 -11.29 6.99 -1.86
CA GLU A 60 -11.15 7.21 -3.32
C GLU A 60 -9.71 7.47 -3.71
N MET A 61 -9.00 8.29 -2.93
CA MET A 61 -7.57 8.55 -3.11
C MET A 61 -6.77 7.25 -3.01
N TRP A 62 -7.03 6.43 -1.97
CA TRP A 62 -6.35 5.16 -1.73
C TRP A 62 -6.61 4.12 -2.81
N ASP A 63 -7.86 4.00 -3.26
CA ASP A 63 -8.26 3.07 -4.32
C ASP A 63 -7.55 3.43 -5.64
N ASN A 64 -7.45 4.73 -5.97
CA ASN A 64 -6.73 5.18 -7.17
C ASN A 64 -5.21 4.99 -7.06
N LEU A 65 -4.61 5.33 -5.92
CA LEU A 65 -3.19 5.08 -5.67
C LEU A 65 -2.84 3.60 -5.80
N THR A 66 -3.70 2.74 -5.24
CA THR A 66 -3.55 1.29 -5.36
C THR A 66 -3.69 0.87 -6.82
N GLN A 67 -4.65 1.40 -7.56
CA GLN A 67 -4.79 1.06 -8.98
C GLN A 67 -3.59 1.47 -9.84
N MET A 68 -3.00 2.64 -9.58
CA MET A 68 -1.91 3.18 -10.42
C MET A 68 -0.53 2.65 -10.03
N TYR A 69 -0.28 2.50 -8.73
CA TYR A 69 1.06 2.23 -8.20
C TYR A 69 1.17 0.92 -7.43
N SER A 70 0.07 0.17 -7.26
CA SER A 70 0.20 -1.14 -6.65
C SER A 70 0.82 -2.11 -7.63
N ASP A 71 1.86 -2.78 -7.15
CA ASP A 71 2.43 -3.95 -7.80
C ASP A 71 1.50 -5.18 -7.67
N LEU A 72 0.45 -5.15 -6.83
CA LEU A 72 -0.48 -6.28 -6.68
C LEU A 72 -1.10 -6.67 -8.03
N GLY A 73 -0.91 -7.93 -8.41
CA GLY A 73 -1.41 -8.47 -9.67
C GLY A 73 -0.55 -8.18 -10.91
N ASN A 74 0.62 -7.54 -10.77
CA ASN A 74 1.57 -7.33 -11.88
C ASN A 74 2.17 -8.67 -12.35
N GLN A 75 1.51 -9.32 -13.31
CA GLN A 75 1.91 -10.63 -13.84
C GLN A 75 3.34 -10.66 -14.37
N SER A 76 3.85 -9.53 -14.90
CA SER A 76 5.23 -9.42 -15.37
C SER A 76 6.23 -9.52 -14.21
N GLN A 77 5.98 -8.84 -13.09
CA GLN A 77 6.83 -8.93 -11.90
C GLN A 77 6.77 -10.32 -11.25
N ILE A 78 5.58 -10.94 -11.18
CA ILE A 78 5.41 -12.32 -10.71
C ILE A 78 6.24 -13.28 -11.58
N TYR A 79 6.18 -13.11 -12.91
CA TYR A 79 6.97 -13.89 -13.84
C TYR A 79 8.49 -13.68 -13.64
N GLU A 80 8.94 -12.44 -13.43
CA GLU A 80 10.33 -12.16 -13.11
C GLU A 80 10.80 -12.81 -11.80
N ILE A 81 9.97 -12.84 -10.77
CA ILE A 81 10.27 -13.54 -9.51
C ILE A 81 10.38 -15.05 -9.76
N HIS A 82 9.47 -15.64 -10.55
CA HIS A 82 9.57 -17.05 -10.94
C HIS A 82 10.84 -17.36 -11.72
N LEU A 83 11.26 -16.48 -12.64
CA LEU A 83 12.54 -16.64 -13.35
C LEU A 83 13.72 -16.58 -12.37
N LYS A 84 13.75 -15.61 -11.44
CA LYS A 84 14.80 -15.52 -10.42
C LYS A 84 14.84 -16.77 -9.54
N LEU A 85 13.68 -17.30 -9.14
CA LEU A 85 13.58 -18.56 -8.38
C LEU A 85 14.13 -19.75 -9.16
N ARG A 86 13.81 -19.84 -10.47
CA ARG A 86 14.28 -20.92 -11.34
C ARG A 86 15.80 -20.89 -11.52
N GLU A 87 16.38 -19.70 -11.66
CA GLU A 87 17.82 -19.53 -11.87
C GLU A 87 18.62 -19.58 -10.56
N LEU A 88 17.98 -19.40 -9.41
CA LEU A 88 18.64 -19.44 -8.10
C LEU A 88 19.25 -20.84 -7.86
N LYS A 89 20.57 -20.87 -7.74
CA LYS A 89 21.35 -22.07 -7.41
C LYS A 89 22.32 -21.73 -6.29
N GLN A 90 22.54 -22.67 -5.38
CA GLN A 90 23.51 -22.47 -4.30
C GLN A 90 24.93 -22.23 -4.83
N GLY A 91 25.35 -22.98 -5.85
CA GLY A 91 26.70 -22.88 -6.41
C GLY A 91 27.79 -23.05 -5.35
N ASN A 92 28.71 -22.08 -5.30
CA ASN A 92 29.79 -22.03 -4.30
C ASN A 92 29.42 -21.20 -3.05
N GLU A 93 28.18 -20.73 -2.92
CA GLU A 93 27.74 -19.96 -1.76
C GLU A 93 27.41 -20.86 -0.56
N THR A 94 27.42 -20.27 0.63
CA THR A 94 26.99 -20.97 1.84
C THR A 94 25.49 -21.26 1.79
N VAL A 95 25.08 -22.36 2.44
CA VAL A 95 23.66 -22.74 2.55
C VAL A 95 22.84 -21.59 3.15
N THR A 96 23.39 -20.88 4.14
CA THR A 96 22.73 -19.73 4.76
C THR A 96 22.43 -18.63 3.75
N LYS A 97 23.41 -18.25 2.92
CA LYS A 97 23.24 -17.17 1.95
C LYS A 97 22.22 -17.55 0.87
N TYR A 98 22.32 -18.78 0.34
CA TYR A 98 21.34 -19.33 -0.60
C TYR A 98 19.92 -19.34 0.00
N PHE A 99 19.76 -19.87 1.21
CA PHE A 99 18.45 -19.97 1.87
C PHE A 99 17.85 -18.59 2.15
N SER A 100 18.67 -17.61 2.56
CA SER A 100 18.21 -16.23 2.73
C SER A 100 17.70 -15.62 1.41
N GLY A 101 18.38 -15.86 0.29
CA GLY A 101 17.93 -15.43 -1.03
C GLY A 101 16.62 -16.09 -1.45
N LEU A 102 16.52 -17.41 -1.26
CA LEU A 102 15.30 -18.18 -1.54
C LEU A 102 14.12 -17.66 -0.71
N LYS A 103 14.32 -17.48 0.60
CA LYS A 103 13.30 -16.99 1.52
C LYS A 103 12.81 -15.59 1.11
N ARG A 104 13.72 -14.71 0.70
CA ARG A 104 13.34 -13.36 0.24
C ARG A 104 12.45 -13.42 -1.01
N LEU A 105 12.83 -14.20 -2.03
CA LEU A 105 12.03 -14.33 -3.25
C LEU A 105 10.64 -14.93 -2.98
N TRP A 106 10.55 -15.87 -2.03
CA TRP A 106 9.26 -16.40 -1.58
C TRP A 106 8.40 -15.36 -0.87
N GLN A 107 9.00 -14.55 0.02
CA GLN A 107 8.29 -13.46 0.67
C GLN A 107 7.82 -12.42 -0.32
N ASP A 108 8.64 -12.09 -1.33
CA ASP A 108 8.24 -11.17 -2.40
C ASP A 108 7.04 -11.73 -3.18
N LEU A 109 7.00 -13.05 -3.45
CA LEU A 109 5.87 -13.72 -4.10
C LEU A 109 4.59 -13.69 -3.24
N ASP A 110 4.71 -13.88 -1.91
CA ASP A 110 3.58 -13.81 -0.96
C ASP A 110 2.96 -12.40 -0.85
N MET A 111 3.62 -11.35 -1.35
CA MET A 111 3.08 -9.98 -1.34
C MET A 111 2.12 -9.68 -2.51
N PHE A 112 2.05 -10.55 -3.52
CA PHE A 112 1.13 -10.43 -4.67
C PHE A 112 -0.15 -11.25 -4.45
#